data_AF-A0A347VT40-F1
#
_entry.id   AF-A0A347VT40-F1
#
_cell.length_a   1.000
_cell.length_b   1.000
_cell.length_c   1.000
_cell.angle_alpha   90.00
_cell.angle_beta   90.00
_cell.angle_gamma   90.00
#
_symmetry.space_group_name_H-M   'P 1'
#
loop_
_entity.id
_entity.type
_entity.pdbx_description
1 polymer ?
#
loop_
_entity_poly.entity_id
_entity_poly.type
_entity_poly.pdbx_seq_one_letter_code
_entity_poly.pdbx_strand_id
1 'polypeptide(L)'
;MHDSLMVKEYLRLHGVDNVLDLDHEELEKEYEKIVHEGYKYYQSLINDGGGVEFYAPPREDVVAALKRVQTIDEMYDTCYRFLFMYIPTDLIAFMAELKMPVPYSRLKRIIDIIHARVQDEVLDNIKLDLESLPRQEMETLISHYESMRNNIMELQRIHEKYKSSGTLDYVRSMAEMKLDIVQSFMAKDMEMEYKPFYDNSKEKRTLVSKILAISGIYTKQELFDMKIAELQETYDEIMKQVLAKEREQKLMRKYIEIFEDSAGITEDKFKEYCADMQEELNEENIHEIINYFTTRNHFISNKINNVLSGKDMNKMMSPTALMGDTV
;
A
#
# COMPACT_ATOMS: atom_id res chain seq x y z
N MET A 1 0.48 -7.13 -41.38
CA MET A 1 1.49 -7.99 -42.05
C MET A 1 2.56 -8.53 -41.10
N HIS A 2 2.91 -7.83 -40.01
CA HIS A 2 3.88 -8.34 -39.02
C HIS A 2 3.33 -9.47 -38.13
N ASP A 3 2.04 -9.42 -37.76
CA ASP A 3 1.45 -10.42 -36.84
C ASP A 3 1.39 -11.83 -37.44
N SER A 4 1.08 -11.94 -38.74
CA SER A 4 1.04 -13.23 -39.44
C SER A 4 2.42 -13.92 -39.48
N LEU A 5 3.51 -13.15 -39.53
CA LEU A 5 4.87 -13.72 -39.60
C LEU A 5 5.30 -14.29 -38.24
N MET A 6 4.92 -13.63 -37.14
CA MET A 6 5.15 -14.13 -35.77
C MET A 6 4.31 -15.36 -35.47
N VAL A 7 3.04 -15.37 -35.88
CA VAL A 7 2.15 -16.55 -35.75
C VAL A 7 2.71 -17.72 -36.55
N LYS A 8 3.20 -17.49 -37.78
CA LYS A 8 3.82 -18.54 -38.60
C LYS A 8 5.08 -19.12 -37.95
N GLU A 9 5.94 -18.27 -37.40
CA GLU A 9 7.14 -18.73 -36.71
C GLU A 9 6.81 -19.54 -35.45
N TYR A 10 5.83 -19.08 -34.67
CA TYR A 10 5.33 -19.78 -33.48
C TYR A 10 4.77 -21.16 -33.84
N LEU A 11 3.89 -21.26 -34.84
CA LEU A 11 3.29 -22.53 -35.29
C LEU A 11 4.34 -23.51 -35.80
N ARG A 12 5.35 -23.03 -36.54
CA ARG A 12 6.47 -23.85 -37.01
C ARG A 12 7.28 -24.42 -35.85
N LEU A 13 7.58 -23.60 -34.84
CA LEU A 13 8.30 -24.04 -33.63
C LEU A 13 7.52 -25.07 -32.82
N HIS A 14 6.19 -25.07 -32.92
CA HIS A 14 5.29 -26.00 -32.25
C HIS A 14 4.90 -27.21 -33.14
N GLY A 15 5.62 -27.44 -34.23
CA GLY A 15 5.54 -28.67 -35.02
C GLY A 15 4.39 -28.71 -36.04
N VAL A 16 3.80 -27.57 -36.40
CA VAL A 16 2.87 -27.51 -37.53
C VAL A 16 3.66 -27.48 -38.84
N ASP A 17 3.40 -28.45 -39.70
CA ASP A 17 3.98 -28.53 -41.04
C ASP A 17 3.24 -27.60 -42.01
N ASN A 18 3.95 -27.11 -43.04
CA ASN A 18 3.38 -26.29 -44.14
C ASN A 18 2.72 -24.97 -43.71
N VAL A 19 3.16 -24.38 -42.60
CA VAL A 19 2.66 -23.12 -42.05
C VAL A 19 2.74 -21.92 -43.02
N LEU A 20 3.64 -21.99 -44.01
CA LEU A 20 3.74 -20.96 -45.05
C LEU A 20 2.53 -20.96 -46.00
N ASP A 21 1.90 -22.12 -46.20
CA ASP A 21 0.81 -22.34 -47.14
C ASP A 21 -0.58 -22.08 -46.53
N LEU A 22 -0.66 -21.93 -45.20
CA LEU A 22 -1.90 -21.63 -44.49
C LEU A 22 -2.34 -20.18 -44.72
N ASP A 23 -3.64 -20.01 -44.94
CA ASP A 23 -4.27 -18.69 -45.00
C ASP A 23 -4.46 -18.07 -43.60
N HIS A 24 -4.96 -16.84 -43.53
CA HIS A 24 -5.02 -16.13 -42.25
C HIS A 24 -5.97 -16.79 -41.24
N GLU A 25 -7.09 -17.34 -41.71
CA GLU A 25 -8.11 -17.97 -40.86
C GLU A 25 -7.63 -19.34 -40.38
N GLU A 26 -6.93 -20.08 -41.24
CA GLU A 26 -6.27 -21.35 -40.90
C GLU A 26 -5.13 -21.15 -39.90
N LEU A 27 -4.33 -20.09 -40.04
CA LEU A 27 -3.27 -19.73 -39.09
C LEU A 27 -3.83 -19.39 -37.72
N GLU A 28 -4.90 -18.59 -37.65
CA GLU A 28 -5.55 -18.23 -36.40
C GLU A 28 -6.11 -19.46 -35.69
N LYS A 29 -6.76 -20.35 -36.45
CA LYS A 29 -7.32 -21.59 -35.91
C LYS A 29 -6.27 -22.57 -35.37
N GLU A 30 -5.17 -22.78 -36.08
CA GLU A 30 -4.08 -23.64 -35.57
C GLU A 30 -3.34 -22.96 -34.40
N TYR A 31 -3.23 -21.63 -34.40
CA TYR A 31 -2.64 -20.89 -33.29
C TYR A 31 -3.48 -21.01 -32.02
N GLU A 32 -4.78 -20.74 -32.12
CA GLU A 32 -5.72 -20.91 -31.02
C GLU A 32 -5.72 -22.35 -30.50
N LYS A 33 -5.70 -23.33 -31.40
CA LYS A 33 -5.64 -24.74 -31.02
C LYS A 33 -4.37 -25.08 -30.24
N ILE A 34 -3.20 -24.68 -30.71
CA ILE A 34 -1.93 -24.94 -30.00
C ILE A 34 -1.87 -24.18 -28.67
N VAL A 35 -2.32 -22.93 -28.64
CA VAL A 35 -2.38 -22.15 -27.40
C VAL A 35 -3.36 -22.79 -26.42
N HIS A 36 -4.50 -23.29 -26.89
CA HIS A 36 -5.51 -23.93 -26.05
C HIS A 36 -5.10 -25.33 -25.58
N GLU A 37 -4.42 -26.11 -26.42
CA GLU A 37 -3.79 -27.39 -26.05
C GLU A 37 -2.65 -27.17 -25.06
N GLY A 38 -1.80 -26.16 -25.30
CA GLY A 38 -0.78 -25.72 -24.36
C GLY A 38 -1.38 -25.29 -23.03
N TYR A 39 -2.41 -24.44 -23.05
CA TYR A 39 -3.15 -24.02 -21.86
C TYR A 39 -3.75 -25.23 -21.12
N LYS A 40 -4.37 -26.19 -21.82
CA LYS A 40 -4.89 -27.43 -21.21
C LYS A 40 -3.79 -28.29 -20.61
N TYR A 41 -2.65 -28.41 -21.27
CA TYR A 41 -1.47 -29.11 -20.76
C TYR A 41 -0.88 -28.41 -19.53
N TYR A 42 -0.81 -27.09 -19.52
CA TYR A 42 -0.38 -26.33 -18.34
C TYR A 42 -1.41 -26.41 -17.21
N GLN A 43 -2.69 -26.32 -17.54
CA GLN A 43 -3.78 -26.51 -16.61
C GLN A 43 -3.76 -27.94 -16.04
N SER A 44 -3.38 -28.96 -16.82
CA SER A 44 -3.14 -30.30 -16.30
C SER A 44 -1.83 -30.38 -15.50
N LEU A 45 -0.73 -29.73 -15.86
CA LEU A 45 0.47 -29.68 -14.99
C LEU A 45 0.22 -28.98 -13.64
N ILE A 46 -0.69 -28.00 -13.63
CA ILE A 46 -1.09 -27.25 -12.44
C ILE A 46 -2.11 -28.07 -11.62
N ASN A 47 -3.08 -28.72 -12.28
CA ASN A 47 -4.20 -29.43 -11.65
C ASN A 47 -3.95 -30.94 -11.46
N ASP A 48 -3.47 -31.65 -12.47
CA ASP A 48 -2.88 -32.99 -12.31
C ASP A 48 -1.50 -32.80 -11.71
N GLY A 49 -1.48 -32.76 -10.38
CA GLY A 49 -0.27 -32.98 -9.64
C GLY A 49 0.40 -34.26 -10.11
N GLY A 50 1.37 -34.14 -11.02
CA GLY A 50 2.58 -34.97 -11.07
C GLY A 50 3.37 -34.75 -9.78
N GLY A 51 2.67 -34.96 -8.66
CA GLY A 51 3.04 -34.58 -7.33
C GLY A 51 4.00 -35.61 -6.81
N VAL A 52 5.02 -35.11 -6.13
CA VAL A 52 5.49 -35.80 -4.94
C VAL A 52 4.22 -36.07 -4.11
N GLU A 53 3.75 -37.32 -4.10
CA GLU A 53 2.71 -37.74 -3.16
C GLU A 53 3.34 -37.62 -1.78
N PHE A 54 3.03 -36.53 -1.08
CA PHE A 54 3.32 -36.45 0.34
C PHE A 54 2.41 -37.46 1.02
N TYR A 55 2.97 -38.65 1.26
CA TYR A 55 2.33 -39.68 2.03
C TYR A 55 2.14 -39.14 3.44
N ALA A 56 0.95 -38.64 3.75
CA ALA A 56 0.58 -38.33 5.12
C ALA A 56 0.61 -39.67 5.89
N PRO A 57 1.42 -39.79 6.96
CA PRO A 57 1.48 -41.02 7.73
C PRO A 57 0.08 -41.33 8.25
N PRO A 58 -0.40 -42.58 8.19
CA PRO A 58 -1.71 -42.96 8.71
C PRO A 58 -1.94 -42.42 10.12
N ARG A 59 -3.20 -42.11 10.44
CA ARG A 59 -3.59 -41.63 11.77
C ARG A 59 -3.02 -42.51 12.89
N GLU A 60 -3.01 -43.82 12.66
CA GLU A 60 -2.48 -44.82 13.60
C GLU A 60 -1.01 -44.56 13.94
N ASP A 61 -0.19 -44.14 12.98
CA ASP A 61 1.24 -43.86 13.16
C ASP A 61 1.45 -42.55 13.92
N VAL A 62 0.63 -41.53 13.64
CA VAL A 62 0.65 -40.25 14.36
C VAL A 62 0.27 -40.46 15.83
N VAL A 63 -0.80 -41.20 16.09
CA VAL A 63 -1.26 -41.53 17.44
C VAL A 63 -0.23 -42.40 18.17
N ALA A 64 0.40 -43.36 17.49
CA ALA A 64 1.46 -44.18 18.07
C ALA A 64 2.70 -43.37 18.43
N ALA A 65 3.10 -42.40 17.60
CA ALA A 65 4.21 -41.49 17.89
C ALA A 65 3.89 -40.58 19.08
N LEU A 66 2.70 -39.98 19.13
CA LEU A 66 2.26 -39.14 20.24
C LEU A 66 2.19 -39.90 21.58
N LYS A 67 1.83 -41.20 21.58
CA LYS A 67 1.84 -42.04 22.79
C LYS A 67 3.24 -42.27 23.38
N ARG A 68 4.30 -42.16 22.57
CA ARG A 68 5.68 -42.38 23.01
C ARG A 68 6.31 -41.13 23.63
N VAL A 69 5.66 -39.98 23.51
CA VAL A 69 6.12 -38.71 24.07
C VAL A 69 6.09 -38.79 25.60
N GLN A 70 7.24 -38.60 26.24
CA GLN A 70 7.39 -38.58 27.70
C GLN A 70 7.77 -37.19 28.22
N THR A 71 8.37 -36.36 27.38
CA THR A 71 8.85 -35.01 27.73
C THR A 71 8.18 -33.92 26.91
N ILE A 72 8.30 -32.66 27.37
CA ILE A 72 7.81 -31.49 26.63
C ILE A 72 8.56 -31.34 25.31
N ASP A 73 9.89 -31.51 25.30
CA ASP A 73 10.71 -31.34 24.09
C ASP A 73 10.33 -32.37 23.01
N GLU A 74 10.14 -33.64 23.40
CA GLU A 74 9.65 -34.68 22.47
C GLU A 74 8.26 -34.35 21.91
N MET A 75 7.40 -33.71 22.71
CA MET A 75 6.08 -33.26 22.26
C MET A 75 6.23 -32.17 21.21
N TYR A 76 7.11 -31.19 21.44
CA TYR A 76 7.41 -30.12 20.49
C TYR A 76 7.92 -30.70 19.18
N ASP A 77 8.92 -31.57 19.21
CA ASP A 77 9.50 -32.20 18.02
C ASP A 77 8.48 -33.06 17.25
N THR A 78 7.65 -33.81 17.99
CA THR A 78 6.62 -34.66 17.40
C THR A 78 5.54 -33.83 16.71
N CYS A 79 5.04 -32.78 17.37
CA CYS A 79 4.08 -31.85 16.78
C CYS A 79 4.68 -31.13 15.57
N TYR A 80 5.91 -30.65 15.67
CA TYR A 80 6.63 -30.00 14.58
C TYR A 80 6.68 -30.87 13.33
N ARG A 81 7.08 -32.14 13.45
CA ARG A 81 7.14 -33.07 12.33
C ARG A 81 5.78 -33.30 11.66
N PHE A 82 4.71 -33.41 12.45
CA PHE A 82 3.39 -33.72 11.90
C PHE A 82 2.63 -32.49 11.40
N LEU A 83 2.96 -31.28 11.84
CA LEU A 83 2.34 -30.04 11.35
C LEU A 83 2.66 -29.72 9.89
N PHE A 84 3.63 -30.41 9.29
CA PHE A 84 3.84 -30.38 7.85
C PHE A 84 2.77 -31.16 7.06
N MET A 85 2.05 -32.07 7.70
CA MET A 85 1.12 -33.02 7.05
C MET A 85 -0.29 -32.97 7.62
N TYR A 86 -0.48 -32.32 8.78
CA TYR A 86 -1.75 -32.21 9.48
C TYR A 86 -2.03 -30.79 9.90
N ILE A 87 -3.29 -30.38 9.79
CA ILE A 87 -3.73 -29.09 10.31
C ILE A 87 -3.70 -29.10 11.85
N PRO A 88 -3.47 -27.94 12.50
CA PRO A 88 -3.41 -27.82 13.96
C PRO A 88 -4.59 -28.48 14.70
N THR A 89 -5.80 -28.35 14.18
CA THR A 89 -7.02 -28.88 14.81
C THR A 89 -7.02 -30.40 14.89
N ASP A 90 -6.46 -31.08 13.89
CA ASP A 90 -6.41 -32.55 13.85
C ASP A 90 -5.42 -33.08 14.88
N LEU A 91 -4.24 -32.45 14.98
CA LEU A 91 -3.25 -32.80 15.99
C LEU A 91 -3.75 -32.56 17.41
N ILE A 92 -4.46 -31.45 17.64
CA ILE A 92 -5.11 -31.19 18.93
C ILE A 92 -6.13 -32.30 19.23
N ALA A 93 -6.93 -32.73 18.25
CA ALA A 93 -7.91 -33.79 18.43
C ALA A 93 -7.24 -35.12 18.79
N PHE A 94 -6.16 -35.51 18.09
CA PHE A 94 -5.40 -36.72 18.41
C PHE A 94 -4.84 -36.69 19.84
N MET A 95 -4.30 -35.55 20.28
CA MET A 95 -3.77 -35.41 21.64
C MET A 95 -4.86 -35.44 22.72
N ALA A 96 -6.05 -34.90 22.42
CA ALA A 96 -7.20 -34.95 23.32
C ALA A 96 -7.72 -36.40 23.49
N GLU A 97 -7.78 -37.17 22.41
CA GLU A 97 -8.15 -38.60 22.46
C GLU A 97 -7.18 -39.42 23.31
N LEU A 98 -5.90 -39.07 23.29
CA LEU A 98 -4.86 -39.71 24.09
C LEU A 98 -4.92 -39.37 25.59
N LYS A 99 -5.83 -38.48 26.01
CA LYS A 99 -5.95 -38.02 27.40
C LYS A 99 -4.61 -37.55 27.99
N MET A 100 -3.83 -36.83 27.19
CA MET A 100 -2.57 -36.24 27.64
C MET A 100 -2.80 -35.43 28.92
N PRO A 101 -1.88 -35.47 29.90
CA PRO A 101 -2.03 -34.77 31.18
C PRO A 101 -1.79 -33.25 31.05
N VAL A 102 -2.21 -32.66 29.93
CA VAL A 102 -2.05 -31.24 29.59
C VAL A 102 -3.43 -30.67 29.25
N PRO A 103 -3.84 -29.54 29.87
CA PRO A 103 -5.11 -28.91 29.54
C PRO A 103 -5.20 -28.53 28.06
N TYR A 104 -6.39 -28.69 27.47
CA TYR A 104 -6.65 -28.37 26.06
C TYR A 104 -6.18 -26.95 25.66
N SER A 105 -6.44 -25.95 26.50
CA SER A 105 -6.03 -24.56 26.23
C SER A 105 -4.52 -24.38 26.14
N ARG A 106 -3.75 -25.20 26.87
CA ARG A 106 -2.30 -25.21 26.83
C ARG A 106 -1.78 -25.99 25.62
N LEU A 107 -2.41 -27.11 25.28
CA LEU A 107 -2.11 -27.87 24.05
C LEU A 107 -2.31 -27.01 22.79
N LYS A 108 -3.44 -26.32 22.71
CA LYS A 108 -3.74 -25.39 21.62
C LYS A 108 -2.64 -24.34 21.45
N ARG A 109 -2.27 -23.64 22.53
CA ARG A 109 -1.20 -22.62 22.48
C ARG A 109 0.14 -23.19 22.01
N ILE A 110 0.50 -24.39 22.46
CA ILE A 110 1.75 -25.03 22.05
C ILE A 110 1.73 -25.33 20.55
N ILE A 111 0.64 -25.94 20.07
CA ILE A 111 0.48 -26.25 18.65
C ILE A 111 0.44 -24.98 17.80
N ASP A 112 -0.26 -23.93 18.24
CA ASP A 112 -0.31 -22.64 17.53
C ASP A 112 1.10 -22.04 17.35
N ILE A 113 1.95 -22.10 18.38
CA ILE A 113 3.34 -21.61 18.32
C ILE A 113 4.18 -22.44 17.35
N ILE A 114 4.08 -23.78 17.42
CA ILE A 114 4.84 -24.66 16.54
C ILE A 114 4.37 -24.51 15.09
N HIS A 115 3.06 -24.37 14.88
CA HIS A 115 2.48 -24.16 13.56
C HIS A 115 2.97 -22.84 12.96
N ALA A 116 2.98 -21.75 13.72
CA ALA A 116 3.57 -20.48 13.26
C ALA A 116 5.05 -20.64 12.86
N ARG A 117 5.84 -21.39 13.64
CA ARG A 117 7.22 -21.71 13.27
C ARG A 117 7.32 -22.49 11.95
N VAL A 118 6.48 -23.51 11.77
CA VAL A 118 6.45 -24.31 10.53
C VAL A 118 6.05 -23.44 9.34
N GLN A 119 5.07 -22.55 9.51
CA GLN A 119 4.67 -21.57 8.51
C GLN A 119 5.84 -20.69 8.07
N ASP A 120 6.51 -20.07 9.04
CA ASP A 120 7.65 -19.19 8.77
C ASP A 120 8.79 -19.96 8.06
N GLU A 121 9.11 -21.17 8.52
CA GLU A 121 10.18 -21.98 7.92
C GLU A 121 9.89 -22.38 6.47
N VAL A 122 8.66 -22.80 6.15
CA VAL A 122 8.32 -23.16 4.76
C VAL A 122 8.33 -21.93 3.86
N LEU A 123 7.79 -20.80 4.32
CA LEU A 123 7.77 -19.56 3.56
C LEU A 123 9.18 -18.98 3.36
N ASP A 124 10.05 -19.05 4.36
CA ASP A 124 11.45 -18.63 4.25
C ASP A 124 12.21 -19.50 3.24
N ASN A 125 11.96 -20.81 3.25
CA ASN A 125 12.54 -21.72 2.27
C ASN A 125 12.10 -21.39 0.83
N ILE A 126 10.80 -21.16 0.62
CA ILE A 126 10.28 -20.72 -0.69
C ILE A 126 10.91 -19.38 -1.09
N LYS A 127 11.04 -18.44 -0.15
CA LYS A 127 11.66 -17.14 -0.42
C LYS A 127 13.11 -17.28 -0.87
N LEU A 128 13.89 -18.17 -0.24
CA LEU A 128 15.26 -18.48 -0.65
C LEU A 128 15.32 -19.05 -2.07
N ASP A 129 14.42 -19.98 -2.41
CA ASP A 129 14.35 -20.54 -3.76
C ASP A 129 14.07 -19.46 -4.82
N LEU A 130 13.26 -18.45 -4.48
CA LEU A 130 12.85 -17.38 -5.39
C LEU A 130 13.82 -16.19 -5.46
N GLU A 131 14.92 -16.16 -4.70
CA GLU A 131 15.84 -15.01 -4.64
C GLU A 131 16.42 -14.59 -6.00
N SER A 132 16.46 -15.53 -6.94
CA SER A 132 16.99 -15.31 -8.29
C SER A 132 15.99 -14.62 -9.24
N LEU A 133 14.74 -14.44 -8.85
CA LEU A 133 13.72 -13.77 -9.68
C LEU A 133 13.89 -12.24 -9.62
N PRO A 134 13.37 -11.52 -10.63
CA PRO A 134 13.22 -10.07 -10.55
C PRO A 134 12.44 -9.67 -9.29
N ARG A 135 12.90 -8.62 -8.59
CA ARG A 135 12.36 -8.23 -7.27
C ARG A 135 10.85 -8.01 -7.27
N GLN A 136 10.31 -7.42 -8.33
CA GLN A 136 8.88 -7.16 -8.48
C GLN A 136 8.07 -8.47 -8.47
N GLU A 137 8.49 -9.44 -9.28
CA GLU A 137 7.85 -10.75 -9.37
C GLU A 137 8.06 -11.56 -8.09
N MET A 138 9.26 -11.51 -7.52
CA MET A 138 9.59 -12.18 -6.26
C MET A 138 8.68 -11.70 -5.12
N GLU A 139 8.55 -10.39 -4.90
CA GLU A 139 7.68 -9.85 -3.84
C GLU A 139 6.20 -10.15 -4.08
N THR A 140 5.75 -10.12 -5.33
CA THR A 140 4.37 -10.49 -5.67
C THR A 140 4.09 -11.98 -5.43
N LEU A 141 5.00 -12.87 -5.83
CA LEU A 141 4.88 -14.30 -5.59
C LEU A 141 4.96 -14.66 -4.11
N ILE A 142 5.89 -14.06 -3.35
CA ILE A 142 5.97 -14.22 -1.90
C ILE A 142 4.66 -13.76 -1.25
N SER A 143 4.13 -12.61 -1.64
CA SER A 143 2.83 -12.13 -1.12
C SER A 143 1.67 -13.07 -1.45
N HIS A 144 1.70 -13.72 -2.61
CA HIS A 144 0.73 -14.75 -2.97
C HIS A 144 0.86 -15.99 -2.06
N TYR A 145 2.08 -16.50 -1.85
CA TYR A 145 2.31 -17.64 -0.96
C TYR A 145 1.99 -17.35 0.50
N GLU A 146 2.25 -16.12 0.96
CA GLU A 146 1.82 -15.62 2.27
C GLU A 146 0.29 -15.66 2.45
N SER A 147 -0.49 -15.38 1.39
CA SER A 147 -1.96 -15.52 1.45
C SER A 147 -2.42 -16.96 1.67
N MET A 148 -1.56 -17.93 1.34
CA MET A 148 -1.77 -19.37 1.51
C MET A 148 -1.02 -19.94 2.72
N ARG A 149 -0.51 -19.10 3.64
CA ARG A 149 0.28 -19.48 4.83
C ARG A 149 -0.33 -20.63 5.65
N ASN A 150 -1.66 -20.77 5.68
CA ASN A 150 -2.31 -21.87 6.42
C ASN A 150 -2.30 -23.22 5.69
N ASN A 151 -1.97 -23.23 4.39
CA ASN A 151 -1.89 -24.44 3.57
C ASN A 151 -0.44 -24.91 3.45
N ILE A 152 0.12 -25.39 4.57
CA ILE A 152 1.50 -25.86 4.66
C ILE A 152 1.83 -26.94 3.62
N MET A 153 0.92 -27.89 3.40
CA MET A 153 1.13 -28.97 2.44
C MET A 153 1.33 -28.45 1.02
N GLU A 154 0.53 -27.48 0.60
CA GLU A 154 0.67 -26.88 -0.73
C GLU A 154 1.96 -26.07 -0.85
N LEU A 155 2.33 -25.31 0.18
CA LEU A 155 3.58 -24.58 0.23
C LEU A 155 4.80 -25.52 0.15
N GLN A 156 4.77 -26.65 0.86
CA GLN A 156 5.81 -27.67 0.73
C GLN A 156 5.86 -28.29 -0.66
N ARG A 157 4.70 -28.51 -1.29
CA ARG A 157 4.64 -29.00 -2.66
C ARG A 157 5.28 -28.02 -3.63
N ILE A 158 5.06 -26.72 -3.45
CA ILE A 158 5.69 -25.66 -4.24
C ILE A 158 7.21 -25.67 -4.02
N HIS A 159 7.67 -25.72 -2.78
CA HIS A 159 9.09 -25.82 -2.41
C HIS A 159 9.78 -27.00 -3.10
N GLU A 160 9.22 -28.21 -2.98
CA GLU A 160 9.79 -29.39 -3.62
C GLU A 160 9.72 -29.32 -5.16
N LYS A 161 8.70 -28.67 -5.73
CA LYS A 161 8.64 -28.41 -7.17
C LYS A 161 9.81 -27.52 -7.62
N TYR A 162 10.22 -26.51 -6.85
CA TYR A 162 11.37 -25.68 -7.23
C TYR A 162 12.69 -26.43 -7.19
N LYS A 163 12.83 -27.42 -6.30
CA LYS A 163 13.99 -28.33 -6.28
C LYS A 163 14.05 -29.30 -7.46
N SER A 164 12.93 -29.53 -8.14
CA SER A 164 12.93 -30.39 -9.33
C SER A 164 13.68 -29.74 -10.48
N SER A 165 14.43 -30.55 -11.24
CA SER A 165 15.31 -30.07 -12.30
C SER A 165 14.55 -29.21 -13.33
N GLY A 166 14.95 -27.94 -13.47
CA GLY A 166 14.48 -27.02 -14.52
C GLY A 166 13.22 -26.22 -14.19
N THR A 167 12.47 -26.55 -13.13
CA THR A 167 11.25 -25.80 -12.78
C THR A 167 11.57 -24.37 -12.36
N LEU A 168 12.59 -24.16 -11.52
CA LEU A 168 12.96 -22.82 -11.07
C LEU A 168 13.48 -21.93 -12.22
N ASP A 169 14.27 -22.49 -13.13
CA ASP A 169 14.78 -21.75 -14.29
C ASP A 169 13.67 -21.38 -15.27
N TYR A 170 12.68 -22.26 -15.45
CA TYR A 170 11.48 -21.96 -16.22
C TYR A 170 10.67 -20.81 -15.59
N VAL A 171 10.42 -20.89 -14.27
CA VAL A 171 9.71 -19.83 -13.53
C VAL A 171 10.46 -18.51 -13.62
N ARG A 172 11.79 -18.52 -13.50
CA ARG A 172 12.62 -17.33 -13.68
C ARG A 172 12.43 -16.72 -15.08
N SER A 173 12.52 -17.55 -16.12
CA SER A 173 12.38 -17.10 -17.51
C SER A 173 11.01 -16.47 -17.77
N MET A 174 9.95 -17.07 -17.21
CA MET A 174 8.59 -16.53 -17.30
C MET A 174 8.43 -15.21 -16.53
N ALA A 175 9.02 -15.11 -15.34
CA ALA A 175 8.99 -13.90 -14.53
C ALA A 175 9.73 -12.73 -15.22
N GLU A 176 10.89 -13.00 -15.83
CA GLU A 176 11.64 -12.01 -16.61
C GLU A 176 10.84 -11.52 -17.82
N MET A 177 10.24 -12.44 -18.58
CA MET A 177 9.41 -12.11 -19.73
C MET A 177 8.16 -11.30 -19.33
N LYS A 178 7.47 -11.72 -18.26
CA LYS A 178 6.29 -10.99 -17.76
C LYS A 178 6.69 -9.57 -17.35
N LEU A 179 7.78 -9.42 -16.59
CA LEU A 179 8.25 -8.11 -16.17
C LEU A 179 8.58 -7.22 -17.38
N ASP A 180 9.26 -7.75 -18.38
CA ASP A 180 9.60 -7.02 -19.62
C ASP A 180 8.33 -6.55 -20.37
N ILE A 181 7.32 -7.42 -20.48
CA ILE A 181 6.04 -7.08 -21.12
C ILE A 181 5.34 -5.94 -20.35
N VAL A 182 5.22 -6.05 -19.03
CA VAL A 182 4.53 -5.04 -18.23
C VAL A 182 5.28 -3.71 -18.29
N GLN A 183 6.61 -3.73 -18.23
CA GLN A 183 7.43 -2.52 -18.35
C GLN A 183 7.31 -1.87 -19.74
N SER A 184 7.35 -2.66 -20.80
CA SER A 184 7.39 -2.17 -22.18
C SER A 184 6.03 -1.71 -22.70
N PHE A 185 4.96 -2.41 -22.30
CA PHE A 185 3.63 -2.21 -22.89
C PHE A 185 2.57 -1.70 -21.88
N MET A 186 2.79 -1.88 -20.58
CA MET A 186 1.81 -1.56 -19.53
C MET A 186 2.42 -0.72 -18.39
N ALA A 187 3.35 0.19 -18.71
CA ALA A 187 4.10 0.96 -17.72
C ALA A 187 3.22 1.71 -16.69
N LYS A 188 2.00 2.13 -17.10
CA LYS A 188 1.04 2.82 -16.21
C LYS A 188 0.40 1.92 -15.16
N ASP A 189 0.41 0.61 -15.40
CA ASP A 189 -0.20 -0.41 -14.56
C ASP A 189 0.83 -1.13 -13.69
N MET A 190 2.12 -0.83 -13.84
CA MET A 190 3.23 -1.40 -13.05
C MET A 190 2.98 -1.39 -11.55
N GLU A 191 2.53 -0.25 -10.99
CA GLU A 191 2.27 -0.15 -9.54
C GLU A 191 1.12 -1.05 -9.10
N MET A 192 0.12 -1.25 -9.96
CA MET A 192 -1.03 -2.09 -9.65
C MET A 192 -0.66 -3.58 -9.76
N GLU A 193 0.02 -3.96 -10.85
CA GLU A 193 0.45 -5.34 -11.12
C GLU A 193 1.45 -5.83 -10.07
N TYR A 194 2.35 -4.96 -9.62
CA TYR A 194 3.36 -5.28 -8.61
C TYR A 194 3.09 -4.57 -7.28
N LYS A 195 1.81 -4.47 -6.89
CA LYS A 195 1.38 -3.79 -5.65
C LYS A 195 2.19 -4.21 -4.41
N PRO A 196 2.45 -5.50 -4.14
CA PRO A 196 3.25 -5.89 -2.97
C PRO A 196 4.68 -5.29 -2.96
N PHE A 197 5.32 -5.18 -4.13
CA PHE A 197 6.63 -4.55 -4.26
C PHE A 197 6.57 -3.04 -3.98
N TYR A 198 5.62 -2.33 -4.58
CA TYR A 198 5.51 -0.88 -4.44
C TYR A 198 4.98 -0.44 -3.07
N ASP A 199 4.05 -1.18 -2.47
CA ASP A 199 3.53 -0.95 -1.10
C ASP A 199 4.64 -1.09 -0.05
N ASN A 200 5.61 -1.97 -0.31
CA ASN A 200 6.78 -2.16 0.55
C ASN A 200 7.94 -1.22 0.24
N SER A 201 7.84 -0.40 -0.81
CA SER A 201 8.89 0.54 -1.18
C SER A 201 9.14 1.59 -0.09
N LYS A 202 10.41 1.97 0.09
CA LYS A 202 10.79 3.04 1.01
C LYS A 202 10.12 4.36 0.64
N GLU A 203 9.96 4.62 -0.65
CA GLU A 203 9.31 5.82 -1.19
C GLU A 203 7.87 5.94 -0.69
N LYS A 204 7.03 4.93 -0.98
CA LYS A 204 5.62 4.93 -0.57
C LYS A 204 5.47 5.04 0.94
N ARG A 205 6.22 4.23 1.71
CA ARG A 205 6.21 4.29 3.18
C ARG A 205 6.62 5.66 3.74
N THR A 206 7.57 6.32 3.10
CA THR A 206 8.03 7.66 3.51
C THR A 206 6.96 8.71 3.23
N LEU A 207 6.31 8.68 2.07
CA LEU A 207 5.22 9.59 1.72
C LEU A 207 4.03 9.44 2.67
N VAL A 208 3.58 8.20 2.90
CA VAL A 208 2.51 7.90 3.87
C VAL A 208 2.86 8.47 5.25
N SER A 209 4.10 8.25 5.72
CA SER A 209 4.53 8.74 7.04
C SER A 209 4.56 10.28 7.11
N LYS A 210 5.01 10.95 6.04
CA LYS A 210 5.02 12.42 5.97
C LYS A 210 3.60 12.98 5.99
N ILE A 211 2.69 12.41 5.20
CA ILE A 211 1.29 12.85 5.14
C ILE A 211 0.61 12.67 6.49
N LEU A 212 0.81 11.53 7.15
CA LEU A 212 0.25 11.28 8.50
C LEU A 212 0.82 12.22 9.58
N ALA A 213 2.08 12.64 9.44
CA ALA A 213 2.71 13.55 10.39
C ALA A 213 2.16 14.99 10.29
N ILE A 214 1.69 15.38 9.10
CA ILE A 214 1.28 16.75 8.79
C ILE A 214 -0.25 16.88 8.74
N SER A 215 -0.95 15.80 8.39
CA SER A 215 -2.41 15.74 8.31
C SER A 215 -2.99 14.75 9.31
N GLY A 216 -4.06 15.15 9.98
CA GLY A 216 -4.90 14.27 10.80
C GLY A 216 -6.15 13.78 10.07
N ILE A 217 -6.19 13.93 8.73
CA ILE A 217 -7.39 13.75 7.92
C ILE A 217 -7.47 12.32 7.35
N TYR A 218 -6.32 11.75 6.97
CA TYR A 218 -6.24 10.45 6.34
C TYR A 218 -5.84 9.36 7.33
N THR A 219 -6.44 8.18 7.19
CA THR A 219 -5.97 6.99 7.88
C THR A 219 -4.77 6.39 7.15
N LYS A 220 -3.97 5.59 7.87
CA LYS A 220 -2.83 4.88 7.26
C LYS A 220 -3.28 3.98 6.11
N GLN A 221 -4.40 3.28 6.24
CA GLN A 221 -4.87 2.35 5.22
C GLN A 221 -5.25 3.06 3.91
N GLU A 222 -6.00 4.16 4.00
CA GLU A 222 -6.39 4.96 2.82
C GLU A 222 -5.17 5.42 2.03
N LEU A 223 -4.11 5.85 2.72
CA LEU A 223 -2.87 6.27 2.08
C LEU A 223 -2.08 5.10 1.48
N PHE A 224 -2.15 3.89 2.04
CA PHE A 224 -1.48 2.72 1.46
C PHE A 224 -2.16 2.24 0.16
N ASP A 225 -3.45 2.50 0.01
CA ASP A 225 -4.22 2.09 -1.17
C ASP A 225 -4.04 3.03 -2.36
N MET A 226 -3.64 4.29 -2.12
CA MET A 226 -3.30 5.27 -3.16
C MET A 226 -2.03 4.89 -3.92
N LYS A 227 -1.94 5.32 -5.18
CA LYS A 227 -0.70 5.23 -5.96
C LYS A 227 0.36 6.19 -5.44
N ILE A 228 1.64 5.92 -5.69
CA ILE A 228 2.75 6.80 -5.27
C ILE A 228 2.57 8.21 -5.83
N ALA A 229 2.14 8.33 -7.09
CA ALA A 229 1.89 9.63 -7.72
C ALA A 229 0.77 10.41 -7.00
N GLU A 230 -0.33 9.75 -6.66
CA GLU A 230 -1.46 10.34 -5.94
C GLU A 230 -1.07 10.76 -4.51
N LEU A 231 -0.21 9.98 -3.85
CA LEU A 231 0.37 10.35 -2.55
C LEU A 231 1.26 11.58 -2.65
N GLN A 232 2.07 11.68 -3.71
CA GLN A 232 2.92 12.84 -3.93
C GLN A 232 2.08 14.11 -4.15
N GLU A 233 1.04 14.02 -4.98
CA GLU A 233 0.09 15.12 -5.19
C GLU A 233 -0.59 15.55 -3.87
N THR A 234 -1.09 14.57 -3.11
CA THR A 234 -1.71 14.81 -1.79
C THR A 234 -0.74 15.50 -0.83
N TYR A 235 0.51 15.05 -0.77
CA TYR A 235 1.54 15.65 0.06
C TYR A 235 1.82 17.10 -0.35
N ASP A 236 1.95 17.37 -1.64
CA ASP A 236 2.24 18.71 -2.15
C ASP A 236 1.09 19.69 -1.89
N GLU A 237 -0.17 19.24 -2.01
CA GLU A 237 -1.35 20.02 -1.65
C GLU A 237 -1.39 20.37 -0.16
N ILE A 238 -1.17 19.39 0.73
CA ILE A 238 -1.11 19.60 2.17
C ILE A 238 0.02 20.57 2.52
N MET A 239 1.21 20.39 1.94
CA MET A 239 2.35 21.27 2.18
C MET A 239 2.09 22.70 1.73
N LYS A 240 1.41 22.89 0.61
CA LYS A 240 1.02 24.23 0.13
C LYS A 240 0.09 24.92 1.13
N GLN A 241 -0.87 24.19 1.70
CA GLN A 241 -1.76 24.73 2.73
C GLN A 241 -1.02 25.05 4.03
N VAL A 242 -0.10 24.18 4.47
CA VAL A 242 0.73 24.39 5.67
C VAL A 242 1.59 25.66 5.50
N LEU A 243 2.27 25.81 4.37
CA LEU A 243 3.10 26.99 4.09
C LEU A 243 2.27 28.27 3.99
N ALA A 244 1.07 28.21 3.42
CA ALA A 244 0.17 29.36 3.39
C ALA A 244 -0.24 29.77 4.81
N LYS A 245 -0.66 28.80 5.64
CA LYS A 245 -1.04 29.04 7.03
C LYS A 245 0.12 29.57 7.88
N GLU A 246 1.33 29.07 7.69
CA GLU A 246 2.52 29.60 8.38
C GLU A 246 2.83 31.05 7.99
N ARG A 247 2.68 31.41 6.71
CA ARG A 247 2.86 32.79 6.24
C ARG A 247 1.80 33.71 6.85
N GLU A 248 0.54 33.27 6.85
CA GLU A 248 -0.57 34.01 7.48
C GLU A 248 -0.32 34.21 8.97
N GLN A 249 0.06 33.17 9.71
CA GLN A 249 0.39 33.29 11.14
C GLN A 249 1.57 34.22 11.41
N LYS A 250 2.60 34.24 10.54
CA LYS A 250 3.72 35.17 10.67
C LYS A 250 3.29 36.62 10.42
N LEU A 251 2.46 36.86 9.41
CA LEU A 251 1.88 38.18 9.14
C LEU A 251 1.03 38.65 10.33
N MET A 252 0.18 37.79 10.88
CA MET A 252 -0.61 38.12 12.06
C MET A 252 0.27 38.50 13.26
N ARG A 253 1.33 37.72 13.54
CA ARG A 253 2.27 38.04 14.62
C ARG A 253 2.98 39.37 14.41
N LYS A 254 3.42 39.67 13.18
CA LYS A 254 3.99 40.98 12.80
C LYS A 254 3.04 42.12 13.20
N TYR A 255 1.76 42.02 12.86
CA TYR A 255 0.78 43.07 13.20
C TYR A 255 0.48 43.14 14.70
N ILE A 256 0.42 41.99 15.39
CA ILE A 256 0.30 41.96 16.86
C ILE A 256 1.48 42.70 17.51
N GLU A 257 2.71 42.40 17.11
CA GLU A 257 3.92 43.06 17.64
C GLU A 257 3.91 44.57 17.37
N ILE A 258 3.57 45.00 16.14
CA ILE A 258 3.44 46.42 15.77
C ILE A 258 2.43 47.14 16.68
N PHE A 259 1.29 46.52 16.95
CA PHE A 259 0.26 47.15 17.78
C PHE A 259 0.58 47.06 19.28
N GLU A 260 1.27 46.03 19.76
CA GLU A 260 1.77 45.98 21.14
C GLU A 260 2.77 47.10 21.42
N ASP A 261 3.63 47.43 20.45
CA ASP A 261 4.59 48.53 20.51
C ASP A 261 3.99 49.92 20.23
N SER A 262 2.65 50.00 20.11
CA SER A 262 1.94 51.24 19.74
C SER A 262 2.05 52.41 20.73
N ALA A 263 2.59 52.19 21.93
CA ALA A 263 2.88 53.24 22.91
C ALA A 263 3.84 54.33 22.37
N GLY A 264 4.61 54.05 21.31
CA GLY A 264 5.51 55.01 20.64
C GLY A 264 5.07 55.44 19.24
N ILE A 265 3.89 55.03 18.75
CA ILE A 265 3.47 55.23 17.36
C ILE A 265 2.52 56.43 17.24
N THR A 266 2.74 57.29 16.23
CA THR A 266 1.84 58.42 15.92
C THR A 266 0.50 57.93 15.37
N GLU A 267 -0.55 58.75 15.50
CA GLU A 267 -1.91 58.43 15.01
C GLU A 267 -1.92 58.08 13.51
N ASP A 268 -1.14 58.80 12.70
CA ASP A 268 -1.09 58.59 11.24
C ASP A 268 -0.41 57.27 10.87
N LYS A 269 0.71 56.93 11.53
CA LYS A 269 1.36 55.62 11.36
C LYS A 269 0.47 54.47 11.83
N PHE A 270 -0.31 54.68 12.88
CA PHE A 270 -1.26 53.67 13.34
C PHE A 270 -2.33 53.39 12.28
N LYS A 271 -2.85 54.43 11.63
CA LYS A 271 -3.82 54.28 10.52
C LYS A 271 -3.20 53.61 9.30
N GLU A 272 -1.93 53.92 8.99
CA GLU A 272 -1.16 53.26 7.93
C GLU A 272 -1.05 51.76 8.21
N TYR A 273 -0.64 51.35 9.41
CA TYR A 273 -0.58 49.93 9.77
C TYR A 273 -1.94 49.23 9.75
N CYS A 274 -3.03 49.91 10.09
CA CYS A 274 -4.37 49.36 9.91
C CYS A 274 -4.76 49.20 8.44
N ALA A 275 -4.31 50.10 7.55
CA ALA A 275 -4.55 49.99 6.12
C ALA A 275 -3.72 48.85 5.51
N ASP A 276 -2.43 48.77 5.83
CA ASP A 276 -1.55 47.67 5.40
C ASP A 276 -2.09 46.31 5.86
N MET A 277 -2.61 46.25 7.11
CA MET A 277 -3.25 45.06 7.64
C MET A 277 -4.50 44.65 6.84
N GLN A 278 -5.33 45.61 6.40
CA GLN A 278 -6.50 45.35 5.56
C GLN A 278 -6.14 44.89 4.15
N GLU A 279 -4.98 45.29 3.63
CA GLU A 279 -4.51 44.88 2.31
C GLU A 279 -3.79 43.52 2.33
N GLU A 280 -3.05 43.23 3.40
CA GLU A 280 -2.24 42.00 3.52
C GLU A 280 -2.96 40.81 4.16
N LEU A 281 -4.03 41.02 4.93
CA LEU A 281 -4.77 39.96 5.65
C LEU A 281 -6.23 39.86 5.21
N ASN A 282 -6.79 38.65 5.29
CA ASN A 282 -8.22 38.42 5.13
C ASN A 282 -9.02 38.84 6.38
N GLU A 283 -10.35 38.96 6.24
CA GLU A 283 -11.23 39.43 7.33
C GLU A 283 -11.19 38.53 8.58
N GLU A 284 -11.06 37.21 8.42
CA GLU A 284 -10.95 36.27 9.54
C GLU A 284 -9.70 36.52 10.38
N ASN A 285 -8.54 36.67 9.74
CA ASN A 285 -7.28 36.94 10.44
C ASN A 285 -7.27 38.32 11.11
N ILE A 286 -7.90 39.33 10.48
CA ILE A 286 -8.10 40.64 11.11
C ILE A 286 -8.97 40.53 12.37
N HIS A 287 -10.06 39.76 12.31
CA HIS A 287 -10.90 39.49 13.47
C HIS A 287 -10.15 38.76 14.58
N GLU A 288 -9.29 37.79 14.25
CA GLU A 288 -8.44 37.12 15.25
C GLU A 288 -7.48 38.10 15.95
N ILE A 289 -6.86 39.04 15.21
CA ILE A 289 -6.00 40.08 15.79
C ILE A 289 -6.80 41.01 16.71
N ILE A 290 -7.99 41.45 16.28
CA ILE A 290 -8.87 42.28 17.13
C ILE A 290 -9.27 41.53 18.39
N ASN A 291 -9.63 40.25 18.28
CA ASN A 291 -9.99 39.40 19.42
C ASN A 291 -8.82 39.20 20.38
N TYR A 292 -7.60 39.02 19.86
CA TYR A 292 -6.39 38.97 20.68
C TYR A 292 -6.26 40.21 21.57
N PHE A 293 -6.42 41.41 20.99
CA PHE A 293 -6.37 42.65 21.78
C PHE A 293 -7.61 42.89 22.63
N THR A 294 -8.79 42.42 22.25
CA THR A 294 -9.99 42.51 23.10
C THR A 294 -9.78 41.81 24.43
N THR A 295 -9.00 40.73 24.48
CA THR A 295 -8.71 40.02 25.73
C THR A 295 -7.54 40.60 26.54
N ARG A 296 -6.57 41.25 25.88
CA ARG A 296 -5.31 41.68 26.51
C ARG A 296 -5.16 43.20 26.66
N ASN A 297 -5.71 43.97 25.74
CA ASN A 297 -5.65 45.43 25.72
C ASN A 297 -6.84 46.04 24.94
N HIS A 298 -7.93 46.29 25.67
CA HIS A 298 -9.15 46.88 25.11
C HIS A 298 -8.95 48.24 24.42
N PHE A 299 -7.94 49.02 24.84
CA PHE A 299 -7.65 50.31 24.22
C PHE A 299 -7.19 50.14 22.77
N ILE A 300 -6.25 49.22 22.53
CA ILE A 300 -5.76 48.90 21.18
C ILE A 300 -6.90 48.33 20.33
N SER A 301 -7.67 47.38 20.86
CA SER A 301 -8.82 46.80 20.15
C SER A 301 -9.84 47.87 19.72
N ASN A 302 -10.24 48.77 20.63
CA ASN A 302 -11.15 49.86 20.31
C ASN A 302 -10.56 50.84 19.29
N LYS A 303 -9.25 51.10 19.35
CA LYS A 303 -8.56 51.98 18.39
C LYS A 303 -8.53 51.37 16.99
N ILE A 304 -8.21 50.08 16.88
CA ILE A 304 -8.28 49.33 15.62
C ILE A 304 -9.72 49.37 15.07
N ASN A 305 -10.72 49.02 15.89
CA ASN A 305 -12.12 49.04 15.48
C ASN A 305 -12.58 50.43 15.01
N ASN A 306 -12.20 51.51 15.70
CA ASN A 306 -12.56 52.86 15.28
C ASN A 306 -11.96 53.26 13.93
N VAL A 307 -10.73 52.83 13.63
CA VAL A 307 -10.07 53.09 12.33
C VAL A 307 -10.71 52.27 11.23
N LEU A 308 -11.03 51.00 11.49
CA LEU A 308 -11.63 50.09 10.51
C LEU A 308 -13.12 50.43 10.24
N SER A 309 -13.91 50.71 11.29
CA SER A 309 -15.32 51.12 11.18
C SER A 309 -15.50 52.56 10.69
N GLY A 310 -14.50 53.43 10.85
CA GLY A 310 -14.52 54.80 10.32
C GLY A 310 -14.59 54.88 8.80
N LYS A 311 -14.24 53.81 8.08
CA LYS A 311 -14.39 53.71 6.61
C LYS A 311 -15.82 53.45 6.15
N ASP A 312 -16.72 52.91 7.00
CA ASP A 312 -18.12 52.73 6.62
C ASP A 312 -18.92 54.06 6.64
N MET A 313 -18.51 55.04 7.45
CA MET A 313 -19.15 56.37 7.44
C MET A 313 -18.67 57.28 6.28
N ASN A 314 -17.45 57.13 5.80
CA ASN A 314 -16.93 57.94 4.69
C ASN A 314 -17.44 57.52 3.31
N LYS A 315 -18.14 56.38 3.19
CA LYS A 315 -18.92 56.04 1.98
C LYS A 315 -20.36 56.58 2.01
N MET A 316 -20.88 57.01 3.16
CA MET A 316 -22.26 57.52 3.30
C MET A 316 -22.38 59.05 3.37
N MET A 317 -21.28 59.79 3.47
CA MET A 317 -21.31 61.26 3.45
C MET A 317 -20.44 61.82 2.33
N SER A 318 -20.93 61.72 1.09
CA SER A 318 -20.58 62.70 0.06
C SER A 318 -21.61 63.84 0.11
N PRO A 319 -21.18 65.11 0.28
CA PRO A 319 -22.09 66.24 0.30
C PRO A 319 -22.51 66.61 -1.12
N THR A 320 -23.73 66.27 -1.50
CA THR A 320 -24.39 66.90 -2.64
C THR A 320 -25.65 67.60 -2.16
N ALA A 321 -25.51 68.88 -1.83
CA ALA A 321 -26.65 69.78 -1.78
C ALA A 321 -26.25 71.16 -2.33
N LEU A 322 -26.92 71.54 -3.42
CA LEU A 322 -27.38 72.89 -3.75
C LEU A 322 -26.35 73.91 -4.27
N MET A 323 -26.35 74.17 -5.58
CA MET A 323 -27.16 75.22 -6.23
C MET A 323 -26.59 75.59 -7.60
N GLY A 324 -27.49 75.81 -8.56
CA GLY A 324 -27.15 76.40 -9.86
C GLY A 324 -28.32 76.43 -10.85
N ASP A 325 -29.47 76.95 -10.45
CA ASP A 325 -30.41 77.53 -11.42
C ASP A 325 -29.83 78.87 -11.91
N THR A 326 -29.71 79.08 -13.23
CA THR A 326 -30.23 80.28 -13.93
C THR A 326 -29.88 80.32 -15.43
N VAL A 327 -30.94 80.56 -16.22
CA VAL A 327 -31.08 80.94 -17.65
C VAL A 327 -30.84 79.88 -18.71
#